data_AF-A0A377GV04-F1
#
_entry.id   AF-A0A377GV04-F1
#
_cell.length_a   1.000
_cell.length_b   1.000
_cell.length_c   1.000
_cell.angle_alpha   90.00
_cell.angle_beta   90.00
_cell.angle_gamma   90.00
#
_symmetry.space_group_name_H-M   'P 1'
#
loop_
_entity.id
_entity.type
_entity.pdbx_description
1 polymer ?
#
loop_
_entity_poly.entity_id
_entity_poly.type
_entity_poly.pdbx_seq_one_letter_code
_entity_poly.pdbx_strand_id
1 'polypeptide(L)'
;MIKVILFLILSLSSFSNNKLLIPTLSKNDEKQLIITLKPKIRFYIVKKGDTLEGIAKRFRMTVKELARRNNRDIEGILRIGEVLQVDEVENT
;
A
#
# COMPACT_ATOMS: atom_id res chain seq x y z
N MET A 1 -2.86 -10.90 -19.65
CA MET A 1 -1.60 -10.99 -18.88
C MET A 1 -0.75 -9.71 -18.91
N ILE A 2 -0.92 -8.77 -19.85
CA ILE A 2 -0.02 -7.61 -20.01
C ILE A 2 -0.32 -6.43 -19.05
N LYS A 3 -1.53 -6.34 -18.46
CA LYS A 3 -1.91 -5.23 -17.56
C LYS A 3 -1.17 -5.18 -16.22
N VAL A 4 -0.60 -6.30 -15.77
CA VAL A 4 0.03 -6.42 -14.43
C VAL A 4 1.39 -5.72 -14.36
N ILE A 5 2.16 -5.76 -15.45
CA ILE A 5 3.52 -5.17 -15.50
C ILE A 5 3.46 -3.65 -15.70
N LEU A 6 2.48 -3.15 -16.47
CA LEU A 6 2.35 -1.71 -16.77
C LEU A 6 1.93 -0.88 -15.54
N PHE A 7 1.18 -1.45 -14.61
CA PHE A 7 0.77 -0.77 -13.39
C PHE A 7 1.93 -0.58 -12.39
N LEU A 8 2.91 -1.49 -12.43
CA LEU A 8 4.10 -1.48 -11.57
C LEU A 8 5.06 -0.34 -11.90
N ILE A 9 5.15 0.09 -13.16
CA ILE A 9 6.04 1.19 -13.59
C ILE A 9 5.43 2.58 -13.44
N LEU A 10 4.09 2.70 -13.48
CA LEU A 10 3.40 3.99 -13.34
C LEU A 10 3.24 4.44 -11.88
N SER A 11 3.31 3.54 -10.90
CA SER A 11 3.16 3.91 -9.49
C SER A 11 4.43 4.47 -8.84
N LEU A 12 5.62 4.27 -9.44
CA LEU A 12 6.88 4.78 -8.89
C LEU A 12 7.07 6.29 -9.10
N SER A 13 6.37 6.93 -10.04
CA SER A 13 6.56 8.35 -10.37
C SER A 13 5.74 9.33 -9.51
N SER A 14 4.92 8.85 -8.56
CA SER A 14 3.98 9.72 -7.81
C SER A 14 4.21 9.77 -6.29
N PHE A 15 5.31 9.25 -5.78
CA PHE A 15 5.64 9.37 -4.34
C PHE A 15 6.47 10.63 -4.08
N SER A 16 5.82 11.79 -4.05
CA SER A 16 6.39 13.03 -3.53
C SER A 16 5.31 13.79 -2.81
N ASN A 17 5.48 14.04 -1.51
CA ASN A 17 4.98 15.24 -0.79
C ASN A 17 5.27 15.30 0.72
N ASN A 18 6.39 14.75 1.23
CA ASN A 18 6.83 15.06 2.60
C ASN A 18 8.22 15.72 2.58
N LYS A 19 8.22 17.00 2.96
CA LYS A 19 9.36 17.93 3.04
C LYS A 19 10.39 17.44 4.07
N LEU A 20 11.60 17.11 3.62
CA LEU A 20 12.70 16.64 4.46
C LEU A 20 13.40 17.83 5.14
N LEU A 21 13.18 18.00 6.45
CA LEU A 21 14.12 18.71 7.32
C LEU A 21 14.92 17.63 8.05
N ILE A 22 16.12 17.32 7.57
CA ILE A 22 17.08 16.52 8.33
C ILE A 22 18.27 17.42 8.66
N PRO A 23 18.38 17.90 9.91
CA PRO A 23 19.67 18.30 10.46
C PRO A 23 20.61 17.10 10.36
N THR A 24 21.84 17.36 9.95
CA THR A 24 22.89 16.37 9.67
C THR A 24 23.03 15.34 10.78
N LEU A 25 22.76 14.06 10.49
CA LEU A 25 23.00 12.94 11.40
C LEU A 25 24.13 12.03 10.89
N SER A 26 24.86 11.48 11.85
CA SER A 26 26.10 10.73 11.69
C SER A 26 25.88 9.40 10.96
N LYS A 27 26.88 8.95 10.18
CA LYS A 27 26.84 7.75 9.31
C LYS A 27 26.39 6.44 9.98
N ASN A 28 26.36 6.36 11.31
CA ASN A 28 25.89 5.18 12.05
C ASN A 28 24.40 5.20 12.41
N ASP A 29 23.75 6.37 12.36
CA ASP A 29 22.31 6.52 12.61
C ASP A 29 21.48 6.23 11.35
N GLU A 30 22.11 6.29 10.17
CA GLU A 30 21.50 5.97 8.88
C GLU A 30 20.97 4.53 8.86
N LYS A 31 21.73 3.57 9.40
CA LYS A 31 21.34 2.15 9.35
C LYS A 31 20.13 1.83 10.23
N GLN A 32 19.94 2.57 11.33
CA GLN A 32 18.76 2.43 12.19
C GLN A 32 17.56 3.20 11.62
N LEU A 33 17.77 4.36 11.00
CA LEU A 33 16.69 5.15 10.40
C LEU A 33 16.14 4.54 9.08
N ILE A 34 16.99 3.90 8.27
CA ILE A 34 16.59 3.23 7.01
C ILE A 34 15.75 1.97 7.30
N ILE A 35 15.92 1.33 8.47
CA ILE A 35 15.09 0.21 8.92
C ILE A 35 13.73 0.71 9.42
N THR A 36 13.69 1.87 10.08
CA THR A 36 12.45 2.46 10.65
C THR A 36 11.53 3.12 9.60
N LEU A 37 12.03 3.44 8.40
CA LEU A 37 11.28 4.22 7.39
C LEU A 37 10.94 3.47 6.10
N LYS A 38 11.23 2.18 5.97
CA LYS A 38 10.82 1.44 4.77
C LYS A 38 9.33 1.09 4.87
N PRO A 39 8.43 1.71 4.08
CA PRO A 39 7.04 1.27 4.05
C PRO A 39 7.03 -0.15 3.50
N LYS A 40 6.66 -1.11 4.34
CA LYS A 40 6.54 -2.50 3.92
C LYS A 40 5.21 -2.65 3.19
N ILE A 41 5.28 -2.53 1.87
CA ILE A 41 4.12 -2.63 0.99
C ILE A 41 3.68 -4.08 0.91
N ARG A 42 2.38 -4.34 1.11
CA ARG A 42 1.76 -5.64 0.90
C ARG A 42 0.70 -5.61 -0.18
N PHE A 43 0.55 -6.74 -0.86
CA PHE A 43 -0.45 -6.95 -1.90
C PHE A 43 -1.38 -8.11 -1.53
N TYR A 44 -2.66 -7.94 -1.81
CA TYR A 44 -3.71 -8.93 -1.65
C TYR A 44 -4.40 -9.18 -2.99
N ILE A 45 -4.57 -10.46 -3.36
CA ILE A 45 -5.29 -10.86 -4.56
C ILE A 45 -6.73 -11.19 -4.15
N VAL A 46 -7.69 -10.43 -4.69
CA VAL A 46 -9.12 -10.58 -4.44
C VAL A 46 -9.59 -11.98 -4.84
N LYS A 47 -10.31 -12.63 -3.93
CA LYS A 47 -10.89 -13.98 -4.10
C LYS A 47 -12.41 -13.90 -4.27
N LYS A 48 -12.99 -15.00 -4.73
CA LYS A 48 -14.45 -15.13 -4.84
C LYS A 48 -15.09 -14.94 -3.47
N GLY A 49 -16.06 -14.02 -3.40
CA GLY A 49 -16.80 -13.72 -2.17
C GLY A 49 -16.16 -12.66 -1.29
N ASP A 50 -14.99 -12.13 -1.66
CA ASP A 50 -14.41 -10.99 -0.95
C ASP A 50 -15.24 -9.72 -1.17
N THR A 51 -15.35 -8.91 -0.13
CA THR A 51 -15.89 -7.55 -0.18
C THR A 51 -14.80 -6.55 0.18
N LEU A 52 -14.95 -5.30 -0.29
CA LEU A 52 -13.99 -4.24 0.03
C LEU A 52 -13.94 -3.99 1.54
N GLU A 53 -15.09 -4.06 2.21
CA GLU A 53 -15.22 -4.00 3.66
C GLU A 53 -14.49 -5.15 4.37
N GLY A 54 -14.68 -6.39 3.92
CA GLY A 54 -14.04 -7.55 4.53
C GLY A 54 -12.51 -7.51 4.41
N ILE A 55 -12.01 -7.09 3.24
CA ILE A 55 -10.57 -6.90 3.02
C ILE A 55 -10.05 -5.76 3.90
N ALA A 56 -10.72 -4.60 3.92
CA ALA A 56 -10.31 -3.47 4.75
C ALA A 56 -10.22 -3.87 6.23
N LYS A 57 -11.26 -4.53 6.76
CA LYS A 57 -11.28 -5.05 8.14
C LYS A 57 -10.12 -6.01 8.42
N ARG A 58 -9.84 -6.94 7.50
CA ARG A 58 -8.74 -7.92 7.63
C ARG A 58 -7.39 -7.23 7.79
N PHE A 59 -7.18 -6.13 7.09
CA PHE A 59 -5.94 -5.37 7.11
C PHE A 59 -5.97 -4.14 8.03
N ARG A 60 -6.96 -4.06 8.93
CA ARG A 60 -7.15 -2.94 9.88
C ARG A 60 -7.18 -1.56 9.19
N MET A 61 -7.77 -1.52 8.00
CA MET A 61 -7.99 -0.29 7.22
C MET A 61 -9.47 0.06 7.21
N THR A 62 -9.79 1.34 7.00
CA THR A 62 -11.13 1.75 6.56
C THR A 62 -11.33 1.45 5.08
N VAL A 63 -12.59 1.29 4.66
CA VAL A 63 -12.96 1.13 3.24
C VAL A 63 -12.43 2.29 2.39
N LYS A 64 -12.57 3.52 2.90
CA LYS A 64 -12.10 4.75 2.24
C LYS A 64 -10.58 4.77 2.05
N GLU A 65 -9.82 4.32 3.05
CA GLU A 65 -8.36 4.23 2.92
C GLU A 65 -7.95 3.18 1.90
N LEU A 66 -8.59 2.02 1.91
CA LEU A 66 -8.30 0.94 0.97
C LEU A 66 -8.63 1.35 -0.47
N ALA A 67 -9.79 1.99 -0.68
CA ALA A 67 -10.20 2.53 -1.97
C ALA A 67 -9.24 3.60 -2.47
N ARG A 68 -8.94 4.61 -1.63
CA ARG A 68 -8.03 5.71 -1.97
C ARG A 68 -6.63 5.20 -2.33
N ARG A 69 -6.08 4.27 -1.54
CA ARG A 69 -4.74 3.71 -1.78
C ARG A 69 -4.64 3.01 -3.13
N ASN A 70 -5.73 2.43 -3.59
CA ASN A 70 -5.76 1.65 -4.81
C ASN A 70 -6.38 2.41 -5.99
N ASN A 71 -6.63 3.72 -5.83
CA ASN A 71 -7.30 4.57 -6.82
C ASN A 71 -8.61 3.97 -7.35
N ARG A 72 -9.40 3.38 -6.45
CA ARG A 72 -10.70 2.75 -6.76
C ARG A 72 -11.85 3.54 -6.16
N ASP A 73 -13.01 3.38 -6.77
CA ASP A 73 -14.28 3.79 -6.20
C ASP A 73 -14.65 2.88 -5.02
N ILE A 74 -15.24 3.47 -3.99
CA ILE A 74 -15.73 2.78 -2.78
C ILE A 74 -16.90 1.86 -3.15
N GLU A 75 -17.77 2.32 -4.05
CA GLU A 75 -18.94 1.57 -4.53
C GLU A 75 -18.62 0.65 -5.72
N GLY A 76 -17.34 0.58 -6.11
CA GLY A 76 -16.88 -0.19 -7.24
C GLY A 76 -16.94 -1.70 -7.00
N ILE A 77 -17.32 -2.46 -8.02
CA ILE A 77 -17.30 -3.93 -7.98
C ILE A 77 -15.85 -4.43 -7.89
N LEU A 78 -15.55 -5.21 -6.85
CA LEU A 78 -14.31 -5.96 -6.74
C LEU A 78 -14.27 -7.12 -7.74
N ARG A 79 -13.23 -7.17 -8.56
CA ARG A 79 -13.02 -8.27 -9.51
C ARG A 79 -12.15 -9.35 -8.90
N ILE A 80 -12.52 -10.62 -9.09
CA ILE A 80 -11.66 -11.74 -8.72
C ILE A 80 -10.32 -11.62 -9.45
N GLY A 81 -9.21 -11.84 -8.74
CA GLY A 81 -7.86 -11.71 -9.28
C GLY A 81 -7.31 -10.28 -9.28
N GLU A 82 -8.12 -9.30 -8.87
CA GLU A 82 -7.68 -7.92 -8.68
C GLU A 82 -6.64 -7.83 -7.57
N VAL A 83 -5.61 -7.01 -7.77
CA VAL A 83 -4.54 -6.81 -6.79
C VAL A 83 -4.79 -5.52 -6.04
N LEU A 84 -4.82 -5.62 -4.72
CA LEU A 84 -4.98 -4.50 -3.81
C LEU A 84 -3.71 -4.31 -2.96
N GLN A 85 -3.20 -3.09 -2.92
CA GLN A 85 -2.21 -2.66 -1.94
C GLN A 85 -2.90 -2.46 -0.58
N VAL A 86 -2.37 -3.15 0.43
CA VAL A 86 -2.92 -3.19 1.80
C VAL A 86 -1.82 -2.90 2.82
N ASP A 87 -2.22 -2.53 4.04
CA ASP A 87 -1.26 -2.26 5.12
C ASP A 87 -0.63 -3.51 5.71
N GLU A 88 0.50 -3.28 6.37
CA GLU A 88 1.07 -4.27 7.26
C GLU A 88 0.36 -4.31 8.62
N VAL A 89 -0.44 -5.36 8.83
CA VAL A 89 -0.81 -5.84 10.16
C VAL A 89 0.31 -6.71 10.70
N GLU A 90 1.03 -6.23 11.71
CA GLU A 90 1.91 -7.07 12.53
C GLU A 90 1.03 -7.97 13.41
N ASN A 91 1.26 -9.29 13.35
CA ASN A 91 0.66 -10.22 14.29
C ASN A 91 1.51 -10.18 15.56
N THR A 92 1.05 -9.41 16.55
CA THR A 92 1.54 -9.49 17.93
C THR A 92 0.89 -10.68 18.63
#